data_AF-A0A5P9FGD9-F1
#
_entry.id   AF-A0A5P9FGD9-F1
#
_cell.length_a   1.000
_cell.length_b   1.000
_cell.length_c   1.000
_cell.angle_alpha   90.00
_cell.angle_beta   90.00
_cell.angle_gamma   90.00
#
_symmetry.space_group_name_H-M   'P 1'
#
loop_
_entity.id
_entity.type
_entity.pdbx_description
1 polymer ?
#
loop_
_entity_poly.entity_id
_entity_poly.type
_entity_poly.pdbx_seq_one_letter_code
_entity_poly.pdbx_strand_id
1 'polypeptide(L)'
;MTGALPFPNISPELFSISVAGIEFALRWYALAYIAGILIGWRIAVALVRRPVLWRAETPPMSAEQVEELLTWIILGVILGGRLGFVLFYQPGYYLANPAQILAVWQGGMAFHGGLLGVIIAMALFCWRNRAPVLTTADMLAVATPPGLLLGRLANFINAELWGRPTDLPWGVVFPGEMAQACGQAIGEVCARHPSQLYEAALEGLVLGALLLWLAFRRGLLKRPGMAAGIFVAGYGLARFLVEFVRQPDAQFVSEGNPLGLAWHVGGYGLTMGQILCLPMLALGLFLILRARRP
;
A
#
# COMPACT_ATOMS: atom_id res chain seq x y z
N MET A 1 19.72 25.61 7.81
CA MET A 1 19.73 24.16 8.06
C MET A 1 21.04 23.55 7.56
N THR A 2 21.94 23.11 8.44
CA THR A 2 23.20 22.45 8.07
C THR A 2 23.00 20.94 8.11
N GLY A 3 22.54 20.34 7.00
CA GLY A 3 22.46 18.86 6.90
C GLY A 3 21.32 18.27 6.07
N ALA A 4 20.39 19.07 5.54
CA ALA A 4 19.32 18.52 4.71
C ALA A 4 19.86 17.95 3.38
N LEU A 5 19.31 16.80 2.97
CA LEU A 5 19.68 16.14 1.73
C LEU A 5 18.88 16.74 0.57
N PRO A 6 19.52 17.16 -0.54
CA PRO A 6 18.78 17.53 -1.74
C PRO A 6 18.06 16.29 -2.28
N PHE A 7 16.84 16.46 -2.80
CA PHE A 7 16.20 15.40 -3.55
C PHE A 7 17.08 15.02 -4.75
N PRO A 8 17.35 13.72 -4.99
CA PRO A 8 18.23 13.31 -6.07
C PRO A 8 17.63 13.71 -7.42
N ASN A 9 18.49 14.02 -8.40
CA ASN A 9 18.06 14.37 -9.75
C ASN A 9 17.59 13.13 -10.51
N ILE A 10 16.40 12.64 -10.17
CA ILE A 10 15.76 11.44 -10.74
C ILE A 10 14.46 11.88 -11.41
N SER A 11 14.32 11.57 -12.70
CA SER A 11 13.07 11.76 -13.43
C SER A 11 12.04 10.70 -13.01
N PRO A 12 10.76 11.05 -12.83
CA PRO A 12 9.68 10.08 -12.63
C PRO A 12 9.45 9.20 -13.87
N GLU A 13 9.91 9.66 -15.03
CA GLU A 13 9.84 8.97 -16.31
C GLU A 13 11.18 8.29 -16.61
N LEU A 14 11.13 7.01 -16.95
CA LEU A 14 12.29 6.25 -17.41
C LEU A 14 12.71 6.74 -18.81
N PHE A 15 11.72 6.86 -19.70
CA PHE A 15 11.85 7.49 -21.00
C PHE A 15 10.48 7.97 -21.49
N SER A 16 10.47 8.96 -22.37
CA SER A 16 9.30 9.38 -23.13
C SER A 16 9.59 9.36 -24.63
N ILE A 17 8.59 8.97 -25.43
CA ILE A 17 8.65 8.94 -26.89
C ILE A 17 7.41 9.65 -27.42
N SER A 18 7.60 10.64 -28.28
CA SER A 18 6.51 11.34 -28.95
C SER A 18 6.23 10.69 -30.31
N VAL A 19 5.04 10.10 -30.47
CA VAL A 19 4.59 9.48 -31.73
C VAL A 19 3.33 10.17 -32.20
N ALA A 20 3.36 10.76 -33.40
CA ALA A 20 2.21 11.44 -34.02
C ALA A 20 1.55 12.52 -33.12
N GLY A 21 2.34 13.24 -32.33
CA GLY A 21 1.85 14.29 -31.42
C GLY A 21 1.33 13.77 -30.07
N ILE A 22 1.41 12.46 -29.81
CA ILE A 22 1.06 11.84 -28.53
C ILE A 22 2.35 11.47 -27.80
N GLU A 23 2.50 11.94 -26.56
CA GLU A 23 3.63 11.60 -25.70
C GLU A 23 3.35 10.30 -24.94
N PHE A 24 4.20 9.30 -25.17
CA PHE A 24 4.18 8.03 -24.45
C PHE A 24 5.35 8.00 -23.46
N ALA A 25 5.04 8.15 -22.17
CA ALA A 25 6.03 8.08 -21.10
C ALA A 25 5.92 6.77 -20.32
N LEU A 26 7.03 6.04 -20.21
CA LEU A 26 7.13 4.90 -19.28
C LEU A 26 7.62 5.40 -17.93
N ARG A 27 6.79 5.25 -16.90
CA ARG A 27 7.07 5.74 -15.54
C ARG A 27 7.64 4.65 -14.64
N TRP A 28 8.55 5.03 -13.74
CA TRP A 28 9.08 4.13 -12.70
C TRP A 28 7.96 3.52 -11.86
N TYR A 29 6.90 4.29 -11.64
CA TYR A 29 5.70 3.83 -10.94
C TYR A 29 5.10 2.59 -11.61
N ALA A 30 4.86 2.60 -12.93
CA ALA A 30 4.30 1.47 -13.63
C ALA A 30 5.20 0.22 -13.54
N LEU A 31 6.52 0.42 -13.68
CA LEU A 31 7.50 -0.67 -13.54
C LEU A 31 7.53 -1.26 -12.13
N ALA A 32 7.41 -0.43 -11.10
CA ALA A 32 7.32 -0.89 -9.72
C ALA A 32 6.11 -1.79 -9.48
N TYR A 33 4.93 -1.47 -10.05
CA TYR A 33 3.75 -2.35 -9.98
C TYR A 33 3.99 -3.67 -10.70
N ILE A 34 4.50 -3.64 -11.93
CA ILE A 34 4.78 -4.85 -12.71
C ILE A 34 5.77 -5.74 -11.97
N ALA A 35 6.89 -5.18 -11.51
CA ALA A 35 7.89 -5.92 -10.74
C ALA A 35 7.32 -6.47 -9.42
N GLY A 36 6.53 -5.67 -8.70
CA GLY A 36 5.86 -6.10 -7.47
C GLY A 36 4.91 -7.28 -7.69
N ILE A 37 4.10 -7.22 -8.76
CA ILE A 37 3.21 -8.31 -9.17
C ILE A 37 4.00 -9.57 -9.52
N LEU A 38 5.06 -9.44 -10.33
CA LEU A 38 5.89 -10.58 -10.74
C LEU A 38 6.59 -11.24 -9.54
N ILE A 39 7.14 -10.45 -8.62
CA ILE A 39 7.78 -10.98 -7.39
C ILE A 39 6.73 -11.64 -6.49
N GLY A 40 5.58 -10.99 -6.28
CA GLY A 40 4.49 -11.56 -5.47
C GLY A 40 3.97 -12.87 -6.05
N TRP A 41 3.76 -12.94 -7.36
CA TRP A 41 3.40 -14.17 -8.07
C TRP A 41 4.44 -15.28 -7.88
N ARG A 42 5.73 -14.95 -8.08
CA ARG A 42 6.84 -15.90 -7.88
C ARG A 42 6.87 -16.43 -6.45
N ILE A 43 6.62 -15.59 -5.44
CA ILE A 43 6.52 -15.99 -4.04
C ILE A 43 5.32 -16.92 -3.85
N ALA A 44 4.13 -16.53 -4.31
CA ALA A 44 2.91 -17.34 -4.16
C ALA A 44 3.05 -18.74 -4.79
N VAL A 45 3.55 -18.83 -6.03
CA VAL A 45 3.87 -20.09 -6.70
C VAL A 45 4.89 -20.91 -5.91
N ALA A 46 5.94 -20.26 -5.40
CA ALA A 46 6.96 -20.92 -4.60
C ALA A 46 6.43 -21.46 -3.26
N LEU A 47 5.41 -20.84 -2.67
CA LEU A 47 4.74 -21.32 -1.47
C LEU A 47 3.84 -22.53 -1.77
N VAL A 48 2.98 -22.47 -2.79
CA VAL A 48 2.05 -23.57 -3.10
C VAL A 48 2.76 -24.82 -3.63
N ARG A 49 3.92 -24.66 -4.30
CA ARG A 49 4.77 -25.78 -4.73
C ARG A 49 5.50 -26.51 -3.60
N ARG A 50 5.37 -26.06 -2.34
CA ARG A 50 5.99 -26.67 -1.17
C ARG A 50 4.93 -27.15 -0.16
N PRO A 51 4.32 -28.33 -0.39
CA PRO A 51 3.31 -28.92 0.49
C PRO A 51 3.65 -28.85 1.98
N VAL A 52 4.90 -29.16 2.36
CA VAL A 52 5.40 -29.17 3.75
C VAL A 52 5.19 -27.87 4.55
N LEU A 53 5.00 -26.74 3.87
CA LEU A 53 4.74 -25.43 4.51
C LEU A 53 3.30 -25.34 5.06
N TRP A 54 2.38 -26.14 4.54
CA TRP A 54 0.95 -26.02 4.78
C TRP A 54 0.42 -27.03 5.80
N ARG A 55 -0.74 -26.71 6.39
CA ARG A 55 -1.44 -27.64 7.30
C ARG A 55 -1.79 -28.91 6.52
N ALA A 56 -1.55 -30.08 7.13
CA ALA A 56 -1.77 -31.39 6.49
C ALA A 56 -1.07 -31.56 5.13
N GLU A 57 -0.05 -30.76 4.86
CA GLU A 57 0.65 -30.71 3.57
C GLU A 57 -0.24 -30.40 2.37
N THR A 58 -1.36 -29.71 2.61
CA THR A 58 -2.32 -29.32 1.56
C THR A 58 -2.25 -27.81 1.29
N PRO A 59 -1.62 -27.37 0.19
CA PRO A 59 -1.68 -25.96 -0.23
C PRO A 59 -3.12 -25.55 -0.58
N PRO A 60 -3.45 -24.25 -0.56
CA PRO A 60 -4.82 -23.78 -0.81
C PRO A 60 -5.30 -24.01 -2.25
N MET A 61 -4.37 -24.14 -3.20
CA MET A 61 -4.64 -24.26 -4.64
C MET A 61 -3.37 -24.71 -5.39
N SER A 62 -3.50 -25.06 -6.67
CA SER A 62 -2.37 -25.36 -7.56
C SER A 62 -1.62 -24.10 -8.01
N ALA A 63 -0.45 -24.26 -8.63
CA ALA A 63 0.32 -23.13 -9.17
C ALA A 63 -0.41 -22.43 -10.33
N GLU A 64 -1.13 -23.19 -11.16
CA GLU A 64 -1.95 -22.70 -12.26
C GLU A 64 -3.12 -21.88 -11.71
N GLN A 65 -3.75 -22.35 -10.63
CA GLN A 65 -4.80 -21.59 -9.95
C GLN A 65 -4.28 -20.29 -9.30
N VAL A 66 -2.99 -20.20 -8.92
CA VAL A 66 -2.38 -18.94 -8.48
C VAL A 66 -2.29 -17.95 -9.64
N GLU A 67 -1.97 -18.40 -10.86
CA GLU A 67 -1.95 -17.56 -12.06
C GLU A 67 -3.34 -17.07 -12.41
N GLU A 68 -4.36 -17.93 -12.35
CA GLU A 68 -5.75 -17.53 -12.51
C GLU A 68 -6.17 -16.51 -11.44
N LEU A 69 -5.89 -16.78 -10.16
CA LEU A 69 -6.19 -15.85 -9.07
C LEU A 69 -5.53 -14.48 -9.28
N LEU A 70 -4.32 -14.44 -9.86
CA LEU A 70 -3.64 -13.18 -10.16
C LEU A 70 -4.45 -12.32 -11.14
N THR A 71 -5.02 -12.93 -12.18
CA THR A 71 -5.93 -12.23 -13.11
C THR A 71 -7.15 -11.67 -12.37
N TRP A 72 -7.76 -12.46 -11.48
CA TRP A 72 -8.88 -12.01 -10.66
C TRP A 72 -8.51 -10.82 -9.77
N ILE A 73 -7.33 -10.86 -9.14
CA ILE A 73 -6.82 -9.77 -8.29
C ILE A 73 -6.59 -8.50 -9.12
N ILE A 74 -5.95 -8.61 -10.29
CA ILE A 74 -5.70 -7.46 -11.18
C ILE A 74 -7.03 -6.81 -11.59
N LEU A 75 -8.02 -7.62 -12.01
CA LEU A 75 -9.35 -7.12 -12.32
C LEU A 75 -10.04 -6.49 -11.10
N GLY A 76 -9.89 -7.11 -9.92
CA GLY A 76 -10.40 -6.57 -8.66
C GLY A 76 -9.83 -5.18 -8.33
N VAL A 77 -8.51 -4.99 -8.49
CA VAL A 77 -7.86 -3.68 -8.30
C VAL A 77 -8.39 -2.65 -9.28
N ILE A 78 -8.47 -2.99 -10.57
CA ILE A 78 -8.87 -2.04 -11.63
C ILE A 78 -10.35 -1.67 -11.47
N LEU A 79 -11.24 -2.66 -11.40
CA LEU A 79 -12.68 -2.44 -11.30
C LEU A 79 -13.05 -1.80 -9.96
N GLY A 80 -12.53 -2.35 -8.86
CA GLY A 80 -12.80 -1.84 -7.52
C GLY A 80 -12.26 -0.43 -7.35
N GLY A 81 -11.03 -0.16 -7.80
CA GLY A 81 -10.41 1.15 -7.71
C GLY A 81 -11.18 2.20 -8.51
N ARG A 82 -11.60 1.85 -9.73
CA ARG A 82 -12.38 2.75 -10.58
C ARG A 82 -13.76 3.02 -10.00
N LEU A 83 -14.50 1.98 -9.63
CA LEU A 83 -15.84 2.12 -9.07
C LEU A 83 -15.81 2.86 -7.73
N GLY A 84 -14.81 2.61 -6.88
CA GLY A 84 -14.63 3.37 -5.65
C GLY A 84 -14.42 4.85 -5.91
N PHE A 85 -13.63 5.22 -6.93
CA PHE A 85 -13.45 6.62 -7.30
C PHE A 85 -14.77 7.26 -7.76
N VAL A 86 -15.45 6.58 -8.69
CA VAL A 86 -16.72 7.02 -9.26
C VAL A 86 -17.77 7.25 -8.17
N LEU A 87 -17.96 6.28 -7.27
CA LEU A 87 -19.02 6.30 -6.28
C LEU A 87 -18.73 7.26 -5.11
N PHE A 88 -17.48 7.34 -4.65
CA PHE A 88 -17.16 8.11 -3.44
C PHE A 88 -16.68 9.54 -3.70
N TYR A 89 -16.13 9.84 -4.88
CA TYR A 89 -15.53 11.16 -5.14
C TYR A 89 -16.35 12.00 -6.12
N GLN A 90 -16.93 11.41 -7.17
CA GLN A 90 -17.64 12.18 -8.22
C GLN A 90 -18.92 11.50 -8.76
N PRO A 91 -19.85 11.05 -7.90
CA PRO A 91 -21.00 10.26 -8.35
C PRO A 91 -21.90 11.02 -9.34
N GLY A 92 -22.16 12.31 -9.11
CA GLY A 92 -23.01 13.13 -9.99
C GLY A 92 -22.45 13.28 -11.42
N TYR A 93 -21.13 13.42 -11.55
CA TYR A 93 -20.48 13.55 -12.85
C TYR A 93 -20.63 12.28 -13.70
N TYR A 94 -20.37 11.13 -13.09
CA TYR A 94 -20.42 9.84 -13.79
C TYR A 94 -21.85 9.35 -14.04
N LEU A 95 -22.83 9.76 -13.22
CA LEU A 95 -24.25 9.54 -13.53
C LEU A 95 -24.66 10.30 -14.80
N ALA A 96 -24.15 11.51 -15.00
CA ALA A 96 -24.38 12.28 -16.23
C ALA A 96 -23.53 11.77 -17.43
N ASN A 97 -22.43 11.06 -17.16
CA ASN A 97 -21.46 10.62 -18.18
C ASN A 97 -21.07 9.13 -18.00
N PRO A 98 -22.00 8.17 -18.13
CA PRO A 98 -21.76 6.78 -17.76
C PRO A 98 -20.64 6.10 -18.57
N ALA A 99 -20.45 6.49 -19.85
CA ALA A 99 -19.37 5.96 -20.68
C ALA A 99 -17.97 6.25 -20.09
N GLN A 100 -17.82 7.35 -19.34
CA GLN A 100 -16.55 7.72 -18.74
C GLN A 100 -16.16 6.83 -17.55
N ILE A 101 -17.08 6.05 -16.99
CA ILE A 101 -16.74 5.08 -15.93
C ILE A 101 -15.67 4.10 -16.43
N LEU A 102 -15.69 3.73 -17.71
CA LEU A 102 -14.73 2.79 -18.31
C LEU A 102 -13.38 3.43 -18.68
N ALA A 103 -13.28 4.76 -18.67
CA ALA A 103 -12.09 5.50 -19.10
C ALA A 103 -10.98 5.53 -18.03
N VAL A 104 -10.51 4.34 -17.62
CA VAL A 104 -9.49 4.16 -16.56
C VAL A 104 -8.14 4.82 -16.90
N TRP A 105 -7.86 5.05 -18.18
CA TRP A 105 -6.65 5.74 -18.65
C TRP A 105 -6.64 7.24 -18.35
N GLN A 106 -7.78 7.83 -17.99
CA GLN A 106 -7.85 9.23 -17.54
C GLN A 106 -7.51 9.39 -16.06
N GLY A 107 -7.05 8.32 -15.39
CA GLY A 107 -6.84 8.31 -13.94
C GLY A 107 -8.14 8.20 -13.17
N GLY A 108 -8.14 8.62 -11.90
CA GLY A 108 -9.31 8.49 -11.02
C GLY A 108 -9.50 7.07 -10.51
N MET A 109 -8.64 6.68 -9.57
CA MET A 109 -8.64 5.38 -8.90
C MET A 109 -8.65 5.59 -7.39
N ALA A 110 -9.51 4.89 -6.67
CA ALA A 110 -9.59 4.94 -5.21
C ALA A 110 -8.91 3.71 -4.59
N PHE A 111 -7.96 3.93 -3.68
CA PHE A 111 -7.26 2.86 -2.98
C PHE A 111 -8.22 1.91 -2.24
N HIS A 112 -9.14 2.44 -1.44
CA HIS A 112 -10.12 1.64 -0.68
C HIS A 112 -11.03 0.81 -1.60
N GLY A 113 -11.41 1.36 -2.75
CA GLY A 113 -12.16 0.64 -3.77
C GLY A 113 -11.35 -0.53 -4.34
N GLY A 114 -10.07 -0.30 -4.65
CA GLY A 114 -9.16 -1.34 -5.14
C GLY A 114 -8.97 -2.47 -4.11
N LEU A 115 -8.75 -2.12 -2.83
CA LEU A 115 -8.64 -3.08 -1.74
C LEU A 115 -9.90 -3.94 -1.59
N LEU A 116 -11.09 -3.31 -1.58
CA LEU A 116 -12.36 -4.02 -1.50
C LEU A 116 -12.57 -4.93 -2.73
N GLY A 117 -12.22 -4.43 -3.92
CA GLY A 117 -12.27 -5.20 -5.16
C GLY A 117 -11.39 -6.45 -5.11
N VAL A 118 -10.17 -6.36 -4.56
CA VAL A 118 -9.29 -7.52 -4.34
C VAL A 118 -9.89 -8.52 -3.34
N ILE A 119 -10.43 -8.04 -2.22
CA ILE A 119 -11.06 -8.92 -1.21
C ILE A 119 -12.23 -9.69 -1.83
N ILE A 120 -13.09 -9.00 -2.58
CA ILE A 120 -14.24 -9.62 -3.27
C ILE A 120 -13.76 -10.60 -4.34
N ALA A 121 -12.80 -10.20 -5.19
CA ALA A 121 -12.28 -11.07 -6.24
C ALA A 121 -11.65 -12.35 -5.66
N MET A 122 -10.85 -12.23 -4.59
CA MET A 122 -10.28 -13.38 -3.89
C MET A 122 -11.38 -14.28 -3.31
N ALA A 123 -12.39 -13.71 -2.65
CA ALA A 123 -13.48 -14.47 -2.05
C ALA A 123 -14.30 -15.23 -3.11
N LEU A 124 -14.63 -14.57 -4.22
CA LEU A 124 -15.34 -15.20 -5.34
C LEU A 124 -14.51 -16.29 -6.01
N PHE A 125 -13.21 -16.06 -6.22
CA PHE A 125 -12.31 -17.07 -6.74
C PHE A 125 -12.24 -18.29 -5.82
N CYS A 126 -12.09 -18.07 -4.51
CA CYS A 126 -12.04 -19.15 -3.52
C CYS A 126 -13.35 -19.93 -3.49
N TRP A 127 -14.49 -19.25 -3.54
CA TRP A 127 -15.81 -19.89 -3.59
C TRP A 127 -15.96 -20.75 -4.85
N ARG A 128 -15.63 -20.21 -6.02
CA ARG A 128 -15.70 -20.91 -7.31
C ARG A 128 -14.81 -22.15 -7.36
N ASN A 129 -13.60 -22.05 -6.80
CA ASN A 129 -12.59 -23.11 -6.86
C ASN A 129 -12.56 -24.00 -5.60
N ARG A 130 -13.48 -23.80 -4.66
CA ARG A 130 -13.51 -24.48 -3.35
C ARG A 130 -12.19 -24.36 -2.57
N ALA A 131 -11.47 -23.25 -2.76
CA ALA A 131 -10.22 -22.98 -2.07
C ALA A 131 -10.49 -22.37 -0.67
N PRO A 132 -9.71 -22.73 0.36
CA PRO A 132 -9.88 -22.20 1.71
C PRO A 132 -9.46 -20.73 1.81
N VAL A 133 -10.42 -19.83 2.02
CA VAL A 133 -10.24 -18.37 2.03
C VAL A 133 -9.10 -17.90 2.94
N LEU A 134 -9.03 -18.38 4.18
CA LEU A 134 -7.99 -17.94 5.13
C LEU A 134 -6.59 -18.39 4.72
N THR A 135 -6.46 -19.59 4.18
CA THR A 135 -5.18 -20.12 3.70
C THR A 135 -4.74 -19.41 2.41
N THR A 136 -5.68 -19.05 1.54
CA THR A 136 -5.41 -18.17 0.39
C THR A 136 -4.98 -16.78 0.84
N ALA A 137 -5.65 -16.20 1.84
CA ALA A 137 -5.28 -14.91 2.40
C ALA A 137 -3.88 -14.95 3.03
N ASP A 138 -3.50 -16.05 3.70
CA ASP A 138 -2.15 -16.24 4.23
C ASP A 138 -1.08 -16.25 3.12
N MET A 139 -1.36 -16.93 1.99
CA MET A 139 -0.47 -16.92 0.82
C MET A 139 -0.25 -15.50 0.31
N LEU A 140 -1.36 -14.77 0.09
CA LEU A 140 -1.30 -13.41 -0.43
C LEU A 140 -0.60 -12.46 0.54
N ALA A 141 -0.86 -12.58 1.84
CA ALA A 141 -0.21 -11.80 2.88
C ALA A 141 1.33 -11.90 2.86
N VAL A 142 1.87 -13.09 2.59
CA VAL A 142 3.33 -13.28 2.42
C VAL A 142 3.83 -12.71 1.08
N ALA A 143 3.00 -12.72 0.04
CA ALA A 143 3.36 -12.28 -1.32
C ALA A 143 3.20 -10.76 -1.56
N THR A 144 2.40 -10.05 -0.78
CA THR A 144 2.10 -8.61 -0.95
C THR A 144 3.26 -7.64 -0.66
N PRO A 145 4.09 -7.82 0.39
CA PRO A 145 5.06 -6.81 0.82
C PRO A 145 6.04 -6.30 -0.25
N PRO A 146 6.54 -7.10 -1.20
CA PRO A 146 7.36 -6.59 -2.30
C PRO A 146 6.66 -5.52 -3.16
N GLY A 147 5.36 -5.65 -3.37
CA GLY A 147 4.57 -4.63 -4.07
C GLY A 147 4.48 -3.33 -3.29
N LEU A 148 4.33 -3.41 -1.95
CA LEU A 148 4.35 -2.24 -1.08
C LEU A 148 5.72 -1.57 -1.10
N LEU A 149 6.80 -2.34 -0.95
CA LEU A 149 8.18 -1.84 -1.01
C LEU A 149 8.42 -1.03 -2.28
N LEU A 150 8.17 -1.64 -3.44
CA LEU A 150 8.44 -1.00 -4.73
C LEU A 150 7.51 0.19 -5.00
N GLY A 151 6.24 0.09 -4.62
CA GLY A 151 5.29 1.21 -4.73
C GLY A 151 5.73 2.43 -3.93
N ARG A 152 6.21 2.23 -2.69
CA ARG A 152 6.71 3.32 -1.85
C ARG A 152 8.02 3.92 -2.35
N LEU A 153 8.91 3.09 -2.89
CA LEU A 153 10.11 3.61 -3.58
C LEU A 153 9.74 4.44 -4.82
N ALA A 154 8.72 4.02 -5.57
CA ALA A 154 8.23 4.80 -6.69
C ALA A 154 7.56 6.12 -6.26
N ASN A 155 6.84 6.16 -5.13
CA ASN A 155 6.36 7.42 -4.56
C ASN A 155 7.53 8.37 -4.22
N PHE A 156 8.63 7.85 -3.69
CA PHE A 156 9.83 8.65 -3.45
C PHE A 156 10.39 9.21 -4.75
N ILE A 157 10.56 8.37 -5.79
CA ILE A 157 11.02 8.80 -7.13
C ILE A 157 10.10 9.88 -7.74
N ASN A 158 8.78 9.76 -7.54
CA ASN A 158 7.80 10.75 -7.97
C ASN A 158 7.76 12.04 -7.11
N ALA A 159 8.56 12.12 -6.04
CA ALA A 159 8.53 13.21 -5.06
C ALA A 159 7.13 13.46 -4.45
N GLU A 160 6.32 12.42 -4.26
CA GLU A 160 4.95 12.52 -3.73
C GLU A 160 4.81 11.80 -2.38
N LEU A 161 3.81 12.18 -1.58
CA LEU A 161 3.53 11.59 -0.25
C LEU A 161 4.68 11.72 0.76
N TRP A 162 5.42 12.83 0.69
CA TRP A 162 6.42 13.20 1.69
C TRP A 162 5.79 13.50 3.05
N GLY A 163 6.61 13.61 4.08
CA GLY A 163 6.19 13.80 5.46
C GLY A 163 6.16 15.26 5.92
N ARG A 164 6.06 15.46 7.24
CA ARG A 164 6.08 16.78 7.86
C ARG A 164 7.45 17.46 7.66
N PRO A 165 7.51 18.80 7.75
CA PRO A 165 8.76 19.52 7.84
C PRO A 165 9.63 18.96 8.97
N THR A 166 10.94 18.91 8.77
CA THR A 166 11.87 18.33 9.74
C THR A 166 13.24 18.98 9.67
N ASP A 167 13.87 19.15 10.82
CA ASP A 167 15.26 19.63 10.95
C ASP A 167 16.26 18.48 11.14
N LEU A 168 15.80 17.22 11.05
CA LEU A 168 16.66 16.05 11.20
C LEU A 168 17.68 15.96 10.06
N PRO A 169 18.89 15.42 10.32
CA PRO A 169 20.00 15.43 9.36
C PRO A 169 19.79 14.53 8.13
N TRP A 170 18.68 13.79 8.06
CA TRP A 170 18.27 13.00 6.89
C TRP A 170 16.97 13.52 6.26
N GLY A 171 16.50 14.72 6.65
CA GLY A 171 15.40 15.39 5.97
C GLY A 171 15.74 15.65 4.51
N VAL A 172 14.77 15.46 3.62
CA VAL A 172 14.95 15.60 2.17
C VAL A 172 14.24 16.86 1.69
N VAL A 173 14.95 17.67 0.90
CA VAL A 173 14.40 18.87 0.23
C VAL A 173 13.72 18.43 -1.07
N PHE A 174 12.43 18.10 -0.99
CA PHE A 174 11.63 17.66 -2.14
C PHE A 174 11.30 18.82 -3.09
N PRO A 175 11.27 18.58 -4.42
CA PRO A 175 10.90 19.61 -5.40
C PRO A 175 9.40 19.97 -5.33
N GLY A 176 9.07 21.16 -5.83
CA GLY A 176 7.69 21.63 -5.99
C GLY A 176 7.20 22.56 -4.88
N GLU A 177 6.31 23.49 -5.25
CA GLU A 177 5.81 24.55 -4.36
C GLU A 177 5.14 23.98 -3.10
N MET A 178 4.31 22.95 -3.23
CA MET A 178 3.65 22.30 -2.10
C MET A 178 4.66 21.68 -1.12
N ALA A 179 5.74 21.08 -1.63
CA ALA A 179 6.79 20.51 -0.80
C ALA A 179 7.58 21.61 -0.07
N GLN A 180 7.73 22.78 -0.69
CA GLN A 180 8.44 23.90 -0.07
C GLN A 180 7.53 24.78 0.82
N ALA A 181 6.22 24.57 0.84
CA ALA A 181 5.29 25.30 1.69
C ALA A 181 5.32 24.80 3.16
N CYS A 182 6.28 25.28 3.95
CA CYS A 182 6.40 24.96 5.38
C CYS A 182 6.27 26.19 6.30
N GLY A 183 5.90 27.35 5.75
CA GLY A 183 5.74 28.59 6.51
C GLY A 183 7.06 29.29 6.84
N GLN A 184 8.16 28.90 6.18
CA GLN A 184 9.47 29.53 6.36
C GLN A 184 9.63 30.84 5.57
N ALA A 185 10.69 31.60 5.87
CA ALA A 185 10.98 32.86 5.20
C ALA A 185 11.28 32.67 3.70
N ILE A 186 11.04 33.72 2.90
CA ILE A 186 11.31 33.70 1.46
C ILE A 186 12.80 33.42 1.22
N GLY A 187 13.08 32.39 0.42
CA GLY A 187 14.45 31.96 0.10
C GLY A 187 14.99 30.83 0.97
N GLU A 188 14.27 30.41 2.01
CA GLU A 188 14.64 29.24 2.82
C GLU A 188 14.08 27.94 2.24
N VAL A 189 14.92 26.91 2.19
CA VAL A 189 14.54 25.57 1.76
C VAL A 189 13.90 24.80 2.90
N CYS A 190 12.81 24.11 2.61
CA CYS A 190 12.16 23.21 3.54
C CYS A 190 12.56 21.76 3.28
N ALA A 191 13.13 21.13 4.31
CA ALA A 191 13.35 19.70 4.36
C ALA A 191 12.15 18.99 5.01
N ARG A 192 11.82 17.81 4.49
CA ARG A 192 10.72 16.98 4.99
C ARG A 192 11.16 15.57 5.27
N HIS A 193 10.44 14.90 6.15
CA HIS A 193 10.62 13.47 6.34
C HIS A 193 10.40 12.71 5.01
N PRO A 194 11.32 11.87 4.55
CA PRO A 194 11.07 10.95 3.44
C PRO A 194 10.21 9.78 3.91
N SER A 195 8.96 10.05 4.32
CA SER A 195 8.02 9.05 4.87
C SER A 195 7.82 7.85 3.95
N GLN A 196 7.91 8.05 2.63
CA GLN A 196 7.85 6.98 1.65
C GLN A 196 8.93 5.92 1.91
N LEU A 197 10.16 6.33 2.26
CA LEU A 197 11.25 5.40 2.58
C LEU A 197 11.01 4.68 3.91
N TYR A 198 10.34 5.32 4.87
CA TYR A 198 9.95 4.68 6.13
C TYR A 198 8.87 3.61 5.88
N GLU A 199 7.87 3.91 5.06
CA GLU A 199 6.83 2.95 4.63
C GLU A 199 7.46 1.80 3.83
N ALA A 200 8.35 2.10 2.88
CA ALA A 200 9.09 1.11 2.11
C ALA A 200 9.85 0.14 3.03
N ALA A 201 10.55 0.67 4.03
CA ALA A 201 11.29 -0.13 5.00
C ALA A 201 10.37 -0.96 5.91
N LEU A 202 9.35 -0.35 6.53
CA LEU A 202 8.53 -1.01 7.54
C LEU A 202 7.46 -1.93 6.92
N GLU A 203 6.65 -1.40 6.00
CA GLU A 203 5.51 -2.11 5.37
C GLU A 203 5.99 -3.13 4.33
N GLY A 204 7.09 -2.83 3.65
CA GLY A 204 7.65 -3.64 2.58
C GLY A 204 8.76 -4.58 3.06
N LEU A 205 9.92 -4.02 3.39
CA LEU A 205 11.13 -4.80 3.65
C LEU A 205 11.07 -5.60 4.96
N VAL A 206 10.83 -4.93 6.09
CA VAL A 206 10.85 -5.55 7.43
C VAL A 206 9.69 -6.53 7.58
N LEU A 207 8.46 -6.09 7.28
CA LEU A 207 7.28 -6.95 7.37
C LEU A 207 7.37 -8.12 6.37
N GLY A 208 7.82 -7.88 5.15
CA GLY A 208 8.02 -8.92 4.14
C GLY A 208 9.08 -9.95 4.53
N ALA A 209 10.25 -9.50 5.01
CA ALA A 209 11.30 -10.38 5.48
C ALA A 209 10.84 -11.23 6.67
N LEU A 210 10.11 -10.62 7.62
CA LEU A 210 9.52 -11.34 8.75
C LEU A 210 8.54 -12.43 8.28
N LEU A 211 7.60 -12.09 7.40
CA LEU A 211 6.60 -13.04 6.90
C LEU A 211 7.22 -14.18 6.10
N LEU A 212 8.20 -13.89 5.23
CA LEU A 212 8.94 -14.92 4.50
C LEU A 212 9.72 -15.83 5.47
N TRP A 213 10.43 -15.25 6.42
CA TRP A 213 11.17 -16.04 7.42
C TRP A 213 10.22 -16.93 8.23
N LEU A 214 9.10 -16.40 8.72
CA LEU A 214 8.10 -17.15 9.46
C LEU A 214 7.45 -18.26 8.61
N ALA A 215 7.14 -17.98 7.34
CA ALA A 215 6.58 -18.95 6.40
C ALA A 215 7.52 -20.12 6.15
N PHE A 216 8.78 -19.85 5.80
CA PHE A 216 9.74 -20.88 5.41
C PHE A 216 10.43 -21.57 6.59
N ARG A 217 10.53 -20.93 7.76
CA ARG A 217 11.32 -21.46 8.90
C ARG A 217 10.49 -21.79 10.14
N ARG A 218 9.30 -21.21 10.31
CA ARG A 218 8.52 -21.32 11.56
C ARG A 218 7.12 -21.92 11.37
N GLY A 219 6.81 -22.44 10.18
CA GLY A 219 5.54 -23.11 9.90
C GLY A 219 4.33 -22.20 10.01
N LEU A 220 4.50 -20.90 9.71
CA LEU A 220 3.43 -19.89 9.79
C LEU A 220 2.17 -20.32 9.03
N LEU A 221 2.35 -20.88 7.83
CA LEU A 221 1.27 -21.29 6.92
C LEU A 221 0.56 -22.58 7.34
N LYS A 222 1.00 -23.24 8.42
CA LYS A 222 0.29 -24.39 9.01
C LYS A 222 -0.92 -23.96 9.86
N ARG A 223 -1.10 -22.65 10.09
CA ARG A 223 -2.17 -22.09 10.92
C ARG A 223 -3.00 -21.11 10.09
N PRO A 224 -4.10 -21.56 9.47
CA PRO A 224 -4.90 -20.72 8.59
C PRO A 224 -5.34 -19.40 9.24
N GLY A 225 -5.05 -18.28 8.57
CA GLY A 225 -5.31 -16.91 9.01
C GLY A 225 -4.17 -16.27 9.82
N MET A 226 -3.11 -17.01 10.16
CA MET A 226 -2.01 -16.47 10.97
C MET A 226 -1.15 -15.47 10.18
N ALA A 227 -0.78 -15.79 8.93
CA ALA A 227 0.05 -14.89 8.13
C ALA A 227 -0.73 -13.64 7.74
N ALA A 228 -2.00 -13.78 7.37
CA ALA A 228 -2.91 -12.67 7.13
C ALA A 228 -3.06 -11.79 8.37
N GLY A 229 -3.23 -12.39 9.55
CA GLY A 229 -3.31 -11.64 10.81
C GLY A 229 -2.04 -10.85 11.13
N ILE A 230 -0.86 -11.47 10.99
CA ILE A 230 0.44 -10.79 11.19
C ILE A 230 0.64 -9.68 10.16
N PHE A 231 0.30 -9.92 8.89
CA PHE A 231 0.41 -8.89 7.85
C PHE A 231 -0.49 -7.71 8.15
N VAL A 232 -1.78 -7.93 8.43
CA VAL A 232 -2.75 -6.84 8.69
C VAL A 232 -2.39 -6.06 9.96
N ALA A 233 -2.02 -6.74 11.05
CA ALA A 233 -1.58 -6.06 12.27
C ALA A 233 -0.23 -5.36 12.08
N GLY A 234 0.73 -6.00 11.42
CA GLY A 234 2.07 -5.45 11.17
C GLY A 234 2.02 -4.23 10.25
N TYR A 235 1.21 -4.28 9.19
CA TYR A 235 0.96 -3.14 8.32
C TYR A 235 0.29 -2.01 9.07
N GLY A 236 -0.78 -2.30 9.83
CA GLY A 236 -1.47 -1.30 10.65
C GLY A 236 -0.54 -0.64 11.67
N LEU A 237 0.37 -1.40 12.29
CA LEU A 237 1.36 -0.88 13.23
C LEU A 237 2.40 0.00 12.51
N ALA A 238 2.97 -0.47 11.41
CA ALA A 238 3.93 0.30 10.62
C ALA A 238 3.33 1.63 10.17
N ARG A 239 2.11 1.59 9.63
CA ARG A 239 1.38 2.77 9.18
C ARG A 239 1.08 3.73 10.33
N PHE A 240 0.64 3.22 11.49
CA PHE A 240 0.41 4.02 12.70
C PHE A 240 1.68 4.75 13.15
N LEU A 241 2.85 4.09 13.08
CA LEU A 241 4.14 4.68 13.45
C LEU A 241 4.60 5.75 12.45
N VAL A 242 4.47 5.51 11.14
CA VAL A 242 4.85 6.50 10.12
C VAL A 242 3.95 7.73 10.17
N GLU A 243 2.70 7.58 10.59
CA GLU A 243 1.74 8.68 10.64
C GLU A 243 2.15 9.81 11.60
N PHE A 244 3.01 9.54 12.59
CA PHE A 244 3.59 10.59 13.46
C PHE A 244 4.46 11.59 12.69
N VAL A 245 5.08 11.15 11.59
CA VAL A 245 5.97 11.98 10.76
C VAL A 245 5.35 12.32 9.40
N ARG A 246 4.13 11.86 9.12
CA ARG A 246 3.44 12.09 7.84
C ARG A 246 2.69 13.41 7.85
N GLN A 247 2.66 14.13 6.72
CA GLN A 247 1.89 15.37 6.64
C GLN A 247 0.40 15.09 6.95
N PRO A 248 -0.22 15.83 7.87
CA PRO A 248 -1.63 15.65 8.18
C PRO A 248 -2.53 16.10 7.03
N ASP A 249 -3.73 15.51 6.94
CA ASP A 249 -4.72 15.92 5.95
C ASP A 249 -5.17 17.36 6.23
N ALA A 250 -5.15 18.21 5.21
CA ALA A 250 -5.41 19.65 5.34
C ALA A 250 -6.75 19.97 6.02
N GLN A 251 -7.76 19.12 5.82
CA GLN A 251 -9.11 19.29 6.40
C GLN A 251 -9.16 19.26 7.93
N PHE A 252 -8.17 18.66 8.60
CA PHE A 252 -8.12 18.61 10.06
C PHE A 252 -7.22 19.69 10.68
N VAL A 253 -6.48 20.44 9.84
CA VAL A 253 -5.57 21.49 10.31
C VAL A 253 -6.37 22.77 10.56
N SER A 254 -6.24 23.32 11.77
CA SER A 254 -6.89 24.57 12.20
C SER A 254 -6.03 25.32 13.22
N GLU A 255 -6.39 26.57 13.52
CA GLU A 255 -5.75 27.33 14.59
C GLU A 255 -5.91 26.59 15.92
N GLY A 256 -4.79 26.21 16.56
CA GLY A 256 -4.77 25.37 17.76
C GLY A 256 -4.65 23.85 17.51
N ASN A 257 -4.74 23.39 16.26
CA ASN A 257 -4.51 21.99 15.86
C ASN A 257 -3.58 21.89 14.64
N PRO A 258 -2.32 22.35 14.73
CA PRO A 258 -1.37 22.30 13.63
C PRO A 258 -0.97 20.86 13.25
N LEU A 259 -1.21 19.89 14.16
CA LEU A 259 -0.90 18.47 13.95
C LEU A 259 -2.00 17.74 13.15
N GLY A 260 -3.12 18.40 12.84
CA GLY A 260 -4.26 17.83 12.14
C GLY A 260 -4.83 16.59 12.82
N LEU A 261 -4.93 16.63 14.16
CA LEU A 261 -5.51 15.55 14.95
C LEU A 261 -7.02 15.47 14.66
N ALA A 262 -7.49 14.30 14.24
CA ALA A 262 -8.92 14.06 14.00
C ALA A 262 -9.68 13.85 15.31
N TRP A 263 -8.99 13.42 16.36
CA TRP A 263 -9.52 13.32 17.71
C TRP A 263 -8.43 13.71 18.70
N HIS A 264 -8.69 14.64 19.62
CA HIS A 264 -7.72 15.04 20.64
C HIS A 264 -8.39 15.58 21.92
N VAL A 265 -7.69 15.46 23.04
CA VAL A 265 -8.03 16.10 24.32
C VAL A 265 -6.79 16.81 24.84
N GLY A 266 -6.87 18.13 25.04
CA GLY A 266 -5.74 18.92 25.54
C GLY A 266 -4.50 18.92 24.64
N GLY A 267 -4.67 18.85 23.31
CA GLY A 267 -3.57 18.81 22.34
C GLY A 267 -2.94 17.44 22.09
N TYR A 268 -3.36 16.40 22.82
CA TYR A 268 -2.93 15.02 22.63
C TYR A 268 -4.03 14.20 21.97
N GLY A 269 -3.69 13.45 20.93
CA GLY A 269 -4.71 12.80 20.11
C GLY A 269 -4.16 11.96 18.97
N LEU A 270 -5.07 11.56 18.08
CA LEU A 270 -4.79 10.74 16.91
C LEU A 270 -5.15 11.48 15.62
N THR A 271 -4.32 11.31 14.59
CA THR A 271 -4.68 11.72 13.22
C THR A 271 -5.73 10.77 12.65
N MET A 272 -6.40 11.17 11.56
CA MET A 272 -7.33 10.29 10.86
C MET A 272 -6.62 9.01 10.35
N GLY A 273 -5.39 9.13 9.86
CA GLY A 273 -4.58 7.98 9.45
C GLY A 273 -4.34 6.99 10.59
N GLN A 274 -4.06 7.47 11.81
CA GLN A 274 -3.89 6.61 12.99
C GLN A 274 -5.19 5.92 13.39
N ILE A 275 -6.32 6.63 13.34
CA ILE A 275 -7.65 6.05 13.63
C ILE A 275 -7.95 4.91 12.65
N LEU A 276 -7.67 5.11 11.36
CA LEU A 276 -7.88 4.09 10.32
C LEU A 276 -6.98 2.85 10.49
N CYS A 277 -5.86 2.96 11.20
CA CYS A 277 -5.01 1.82 11.52
C CYS A 277 -5.58 0.94 12.65
N LEU A 278 -6.42 1.49 13.55
CA LEU A 278 -6.96 0.76 14.71
C LEU A 278 -7.85 -0.44 14.30
N PRO A 279 -8.79 -0.33 13.34
CA PRO A 279 -9.54 -1.48 12.85
C PRO A 279 -8.65 -2.57 12.25
N MET A 280 -7.57 -2.18 11.55
CA MET A 280 -6.61 -3.13 10.99
C MET A 280 -5.88 -3.88 12.10
N LEU A 281 -5.37 -3.17 13.11
CA LEU A 281 -4.73 -3.77 14.28
C LEU A 281 -5.68 -4.75 15.00
N ALA A 282 -6.92 -4.34 15.24
CA ALA A 282 -7.92 -5.19 15.87
C ALA A 282 -8.23 -6.45 15.05
N LEU A 283 -8.44 -6.30 13.73
CA LEU A 283 -8.69 -7.42 12.82
C LEU A 283 -7.49 -8.38 12.75
N GLY A 284 -6.28 -7.85 12.63
CA GLY A 284 -5.06 -8.65 12.58
C GLY A 284 -4.83 -9.44 13.88
N LEU A 285 -5.01 -8.80 15.03
CA LEU A 285 -4.95 -9.46 16.34
C LEU A 285 -6.03 -10.52 16.49
N PHE A 286 -7.26 -10.24 16.06
CA PHE A 286 -8.34 -11.22 16.06
C PHE A 286 -7.99 -12.47 15.22
N LEU A 287 -7.46 -12.29 14.01
CA LEU A 287 -7.03 -13.39 13.14
C LEU A 287 -5.90 -14.21 13.78
N ILE A 288 -4.91 -13.55 14.38
CA ILE A 288 -3.82 -14.21 15.10
C ILE A 288 -4.37 -15.04 16.26
N LEU A 289 -5.22 -14.46 17.11
CA LEU A 289 -5.80 -15.13 18.27
C LEU A 289 -6.67 -16.32 17.85
N ARG A 290 -7.46 -16.17 16.78
CA ARG A 290 -8.25 -17.25 16.19
C ARG A 290 -7.36 -18.39 15.69
N ALA A 291 -6.27 -18.08 14.98
CA ALA A 291 -5.37 -19.07 14.40
C ALA A 291 -4.49 -19.81 15.45
N ARG A 292 -4.43 -19.30 16.69
CA ARG A 292 -3.77 -19.99 17.82
C ARG A 292 -4.67 -21.01 18.52
N ARG A 293 -5.99 -20.94 18.31
CA ARG A 293 -6.91 -21.92 18.90
C ARG A 293 -6.70 -23.27 18.21
N PRO A 294 -6.62 -24.37 18.98
CA PRO A 294 -6.36 -25.71 18.45
C PRO A 294 -7.43 -26.18 17.46
#